data_AF-A0A0R2NWF1-F1
#
_entry.id   AF-A0A0R2NWF1-F1
#
_cell.length_a   1.000
_cell.length_b   1.000
_cell.length_c   1.000
_cell.angle_alpha   90.00
_cell.angle_beta   90.00
_cell.angle_gamma   90.00
#
_symmetry.space_group_name_H-M   'P 1'
#
loop_
_entity.id
_entity.type
_entity.pdbx_description
1 polymer ?
#
loop_
_entity_poly.entity_id
_entity_poly.type
_entity_poly.pdbx_seq_one_letter_code
_entity_poly.pdbx_strand_id
1 'polypeptide(L)'
;MRLIDFNLSTADLDRQLPLYWEHDHTLVPIQSLELTANQLILKPVKNSQPMLLDQFTTRTQQVSGQINLFVQTTTKAEPLFGYRLNEQRMLLG
;
A
#
# COMPACT_ATOMS: atom_id res chain seq x y z
N MET A 1 -1.48 7.03 7.96
CA MET A 1 -2.05 7.64 6.75
C MET A 1 -3.43 7.05 6.50
N ARG A 2 -4.43 7.88 6.14
CA ARG A 2 -5.78 7.38 5.80
C ARG A 2 -5.84 7.03 4.31
N LEU A 3 -6.72 6.10 3.96
CA LEU A 3 -6.94 5.69 2.57
C LEU A 3 -7.32 6.88 1.67
N ILE A 4 -8.15 7.81 2.18
CA ILE A 4 -8.54 9.00 1.41
C ILE A 4 -7.36 9.94 1.11
N ASP A 5 -6.45 10.12 2.07
CA ASP A 5 -5.25 10.96 1.88
C ASP A 5 -4.30 10.32 0.86
N PHE A 6 -4.18 8.99 0.91
CA PHE A 6 -3.40 8.23 -0.05
C PHE A 6 -3.99 8.32 -1.47
N ASN A 7 -5.31 8.10 -1.62
CA ASN A 7 -5.98 8.18 -2.91
C ASN A 7 -5.88 9.59 -3.51
N LEU A 8 -6.01 10.64 -2.69
CA LEU A 8 -5.87 12.02 -3.15
C LEU A 8 -4.43 12.31 -3.60
N SER A 9 -3.44 11.90 -2.81
CA SER A 9 -2.02 12.17 -3.11
C SER A 9 -1.48 11.34 -4.28
N THR A 10 -2.15 10.25 -4.66
CA THR A 10 -1.73 9.35 -5.75
C THR A 10 -2.57 9.48 -7.02
N ALA A 11 -3.54 10.41 -7.06
CA ALA A 11 -4.52 10.52 -8.14
C ALA A 11 -3.88 10.72 -9.53
N ASP A 12 -2.81 11.50 -9.59
CA ASP A 12 -2.10 11.88 -10.83
C ASP A 12 -0.84 11.04 -11.09
N LEU A 13 -0.58 10.02 -10.28
CA LEU A 13 0.57 9.14 -10.47
C LEU A 13 0.32 8.08 -11.55
N ASP A 14 1.42 7.56 -12.10
CA ASP A 14 1.35 6.43 -13.03
C ASP A 14 0.71 5.21 -12.35
N ARG A 15 -0.39 4.75 -12.95
CA ARG A 15 -1.18 3.61 -12.48
C ARG A 15 -0.43 2.28 -12.55
N GLN A 16 0.64 2.22 -13.35
CA GLN A 16 1.52 1.06 -13.48
C GLN A 16 2.62 1.00 -12.41
N LEU A 17 2.68 1.94 -11.46
CA LEU A 17 3.66 1.88 -10.38
C LEU A 17 3.45 0.61 -9.52
N PRO A 18 4.44 -0.28 -9.43
CA PRO A 18 4.38 -1.41 -8.51
C PRO A 18 4.60 -0.94 -7.06
N LEU A 19 3.84 -1.52 -6.15
CA LEU A 19 3.83 -1.20 -4.74
C LEU A 19 4.80 -2.09 -3.96
N TYR A 20 5.71 -1.47 -3.23
CA TYR A 20 6.67 -2.13 -2.35
C TYR A 20 6.60 -1.53 -0.95
N TRP A 21 6.84 -2.35 0.05
CA TRP A 21 7.15 -1.90 1.40
C TRP A 21 8.65 -1.78 1.58
N GLU A 22 9.11 -0.65 2.12
CA GLU A 22 10.50 -0.44 2.51
C GLU A 22 10.63 -0.61 4.03
N HIS A 23 11.42 -1.60 4.46
CA HIS A 23 11.73 -1.84 5.86
C HIS A 23 13.17 -2.32 6.01
N ASP A 24 13.93 -1.71 6.92
CA ASP A 24 15.35 -2.01 7.15
C ASP A 24 16.16 -2.10 5.83
N HIS A 25 15.99 -1.09 4.97
CA HIS A 25 16.61 -1.00 3.63
C HIS A 25 16.28 -2.15 2.66
N THR A 26 15.31 -2.98 3.00
CA THR A 26 14.84 -4.07 2.15
C THR A 26 13.52 -3.69 1.50
N LEU A 27 13.41 -3.95 0.21
CA LEU A 27 12.17 -3.77 -0.54
C LEU A 27 11.42 -5.09 -0.64
N VAL A 28 10.18 -5.11 -0.13
CA VAL A 28 9.31 -6.28 -0.19
C VAL A 28 8.07 -5.95 -1.02
N PRO A 29 7.76 -6.71 -2.08
CA PRO A 29 6.57 -6.48 -2.90
C PRO A 29 5.28 -6.57 -2.05
N ILE A 30 4.36 -5.62 -2.22
CA ILE A 30 2.99 -5.76 -1.70
C ILE A 30 2.23 -6.67 -2.66
N GLN A 31 1.81 -7.84 -2.21
CA GLN A 31 1.11 -8.80 -3.07
C GLN A 31 -0.41 -8.59 -3.03
N SER A 32 -0.94 -8.28 -1.85
CA SER A 32 -2.38 -8.21 -1.61
C SER A 32 -2.72 -7.20 -0.52
N LEU A 33 -4.01 -7.01 -0.31
CA LEU A 33 -4.58 -6.16 0.71
C LEU A 33 -5.75 -6.89 1.36
N GLU A 34 -5.97 -6.61 2.63
CA GLU A 34 -7.06 -7.15 3.43
C GLU A 34 -7.80 -5.99 4.08
N LEU A 35 -9.10 -5.88 3.80
CA LEU A 35 -9.96 -4.89 4.45
C LEU A 35 -10.58 -5.51 5.70
N THR A 36 -10.38 -4.85 6.83
CA THR A 36 -11.11 -5.10 8.08
C THR A 36 -12.02 -3.90 8.37
N ALA A 37 -12.82 -3.94 9.44
CA ALA A 37 -13.83 -2.93 9.74
C ALA A 37 -13.31 -1.47 9.61
N ASN A 38 -12.10 -1.17 10.13
CA ASN A 38 -11.55 0.18 10.16
C ASN A 38 -10.12 0.30 9.57
N GLN A 39 -9.59 -0.78 8.97
CA GLN A 39 -8.20 -0.83 8.53
C GLN A 39 -8.08 -1.52 7.18
N LEU A 40 -7.21 -0.99 6.31
CA LEU A 40 -6.75 -1.67 5.12
C LEU A 40 -5.31 -2.12 5.36
N ILE A 41 -5.09 -3.42 5.43
CA ILE A 41 -3.80 -4.03 5.73
C ILE A 41 -3.15 -4.51 4.44
N LEU A 42 -2.04 -3.89 4.06
CA LEU A 42 -1.19 -4.27 2.94
C LEU A 42 -0.35 -5.49 3.34
N LYS A 43 -0.28 -6.50 2.47
CA LYS A 43 0.40 -7.77 2.73
C LYS A 43 1.67 -7.89 1.88
N PRO A 44 2.85 -7.57 2.44
CA PRO A 44 4.13 -7.78 1.77
C PRO A 44 4.48 -9.27 1.71
N VAL A 45 4.92 -9.75 0.54
CA VAL A 45 5.36 -11.14 0.34
C VAL A 45 6.65 -11.15 -0.46
N LYS A 46 7.72 -11.68 0.13
CA LYS A 46 9.03 -11.83 -0.55
C LYS A 46 8.89 -12.71 -1.80
N ASN A 47 9.67 -12.41 -2.83
CA ASN A 47 9.71 -13.16 -4.10
C ASN A 47 8.34 -13.29 -4.80
N SER A 48 7.45 -12.31 -4.61
CA SER A 48 6.15 -12.24 -5.30
C SER A 48 6.13 -11.12 -6.33
N GLN A 49 5.15 -11.17 -7.23
CA GLN A 49 4.87 -10.05 -8.12
C GLN A 49 4.18 -8.92 -7.34
N PRO A 50 4.67 -7.67 -7.39
CA PRO A 50 4.03 -6.56 -6.72
C PRO A 50 2.67 -6.25 -7.35
N MET A 51 1.71 -5.88 -6.51
CA MET A 51 0.49 -5.23 -6.91
C MET A 51 0.81 -3.86 -7.53
N LEU A 52 0.08 -3.48 -8.57
CA LEU A 52 0.17 -2.16 -9.18
C LEU A 52 -0.75 -1.16 -8.48
N LEU A 53 -0.42 0.14 -8.56
CA LEU A 53 -1.25 1.21 -8.03
C LEU A 53 -2.70 1.14 -8.55
N ASP A 54 -2.89 0.81 -9.83
CA ASP A 54 -4.23 0.61 -10.41
C ASP A 54 -5.04 -0.49 -9.72
N GLN A 55 -4.38 -1.60 -9.39
CA GLN A 55 -5.01 -2.73 -8.70
C GLN A 55 -5.38 -2.35 -7.27
N PHE A 56 -4.54 -1.56 -6.59
CA PHE A 56 -4.85 -1.00 -5.29
C PHE A 56 -6.07 -0.08 -5.36
N THR A 57 -6.08 0.88 -6.29
CA THR A 57 -7.21 1.82 -6.47
C THR A 57 -8.50 1.08 -6.78
N THR A 58 -8.46 0.11 -7.70
CA THR A 58 -9.63 -0.70 -8.08
C THR A 58 -10.20 -1.46 -6.88
N ARG A 59 -9.36 -2.11 -6.07
CA ARG A 59 -9.80 -2.86 -4.88
C ARG A 59 -10.32 -1.99 -3.75
N THR A 60 -9.94 -0.70 -3.73
CA THR A 60 -10.32 0.24 -2.68
C THR A 60 -11.40 1.24 -3.10
N GLN A 61 -11.87 1.18 -4.35
CA GLN A 61 -12.80 2.15 -4.92
C GLN A 61 -14.13 2.25 -4.16
N GLN A 62 -14.63 1.12 -3.65
CA GLN A 62 -15.91 1.05 -2.92
C GLN A 62 -15.74 1.17 -1.39
N VAL A 63 -14.51 1.36 -0.92
CA VAL A 63 -14.24 1.45 0.51
C VAL A 63 -14.64 2.83 1.01
N SER A 64 -15.70 2.89 1.81
CA SER A 64 -16.20 4.11 2.43
C SER A 64 -15.71 4.27 3.87
N GLY A 65 -15.65 5.52 4.35
CA GLY A 65 -15.38 5.82 5.75
C GLY A 65 -13.91 6.12 6.05
N GLN A 66 -13.60 6.25 7.34
CA GLN A 66 -12.27 6.60 7.82
C GLN A 66 -11.40 5.35 7.97
N ILE A 67 -10.89 4.85 6.85
CA ILE A 67 -9.99 3.68 6.84
C ILE A 67 -8.54 4.11 6.94
N ASN A 68 -7.82 3.53 7.89
CA ASN A 68 -6.39 3.73 8.05
C ASN A 68 -5.60 2.65 7.31
N LEU A 69 -4.48 3.04 6.71
CA LEU A 69 -3.57 2.14 6.03
C LEU A 69 -2.57 1.54 7.01
N PHE A 70 -2.41 0.22 6.93
CA PHE A 70 -1.47 -0.56 7.71
C PHE A 70 -0.67 -1.49 6.81
N VAL A 71 0.52 -1.90 7.23
CA VAL A 71 1.30 -2.96 6.59
C VAL A 71 1.48 -4.13 7.54
N GLN A 72 1.32 -5.35 7.04
CA GLN A 72 1.57 -6.56 7.81
C GLN A 72 3.08 -6.78 7.95
N THR A 73 3.55 -6.83 9.19
CA THR A 73 4.89 -7.31 9.54
C THR A 73 4.82 -8.74 10.08
N THR A 74 5.97 -9.32 10.42
CA THR A 74 6.06 -10.68 10.96
C THR A 74 5.22 -10.88 12.23
N THR A 75 5.05 -9.83 13.04
CA THR A 75 4.43 -9.92 14.37
C THR A 75 3.10 -9.17 14.48
N LYS A 76 2.87 -8.11 13.69
CA LYS A 76 1.66 -7.28 13.79
C LYS A 76 1.40 -6.47 12.52
N ALA A 77 0.25 -5.83 12.44
CA ALA A 77 0.01 -4.76 11.47
C ALA A 77 0.54 -3.43 12.03
N GLU A 78 1.32 -2.69 11.24
CA GLU A 78 1.90 -1.40 11.61
C GLU A 78 1.28 -0.27 10.79
N PRO A 79 1.00 0.91 11.38
CA PRO A 79 0.45 2.03 10.62
C PRO A 79 1.41 2.47 9.52
N LEU A 80 0.88 2.69 8.32
CA LEU A 80 1.63 3.27 7.22
C LEU A 80 1.61 4.80 7.33
N PHE A 81 2.75 5.46 7.22
CA PHE A 81 2.83 6.92 7.42
C PHE A 81 2.92 7.72 6.12
N GLY A 82 3.38 7.12 5.04
CA GLY A 82 3.45 7.76 3.73
C GLY A 82 3.97 6.83 2.64
N TYR A 83 4.52 7.44 1.62
CA TYR A 83 5.24 6.76 0.55
C TYR A 83 6.25 7.71 -0.09
N ARG A 84 7.17 7.14 -0.86
CA ARG A 84 8.08 7.87 -1.75
C ARG A 84 8.18 7.15 -3.09
N LEU A 85 8.54 7.88 -4.14
CA LEU A 85 8.82 7.30 -5.45
C LEU A 85 10.32 6.99 -5.58
N ASN A 86 10.65 5.83 -6.13
CA ASN A 86 12.03 5.42 -6.37
C ASN A 86 12.11 4.46 -7.56
N GLU A 87 12.90 4.78 -8.59
CA GLU A 87 13.15 3.92 -9.76
C GLU A 87 11.85 3.33 -10.36
N GLN A 88 10.86 4.18 -10.63
CA GLN A 88 9.54 3.77 -11.15
C GLN A 88 8.76 2.81 -10.23
N ARG A 89 8.99 2.87 -8.92
CA ARG A 89 8.26 2.12 -7.89
C ARG A 89 7.71 3.06 -6.84
N MET A 90 6.62 2.64 -6.19
CA MET A 90 6.11 3.31 -5.01
C MET A 90 6.58 2.53 -3.77
N LEU A 91 7.37 3.19 -2.93
CA LEU A 91 7.89 2.64 -1.69
C LEU A 91 7.06 3.17 -0.52
N LEU A 92 6.37 2.26 0.15
CA LEU A 92 5.49 2.50 1.28
C LEU A 92 6.32 2.40 2.57
N GLY A 93 6.17 3.38 3.47
CA GLY A 93 6.87 3.47 4.76
C GLY A 93 6.18 4.40 5.73
#